data_AF-A0A7S3PMA7-F1
#
_entry.id   AF-A0A7S3PMA7-F1
#
_cell.length_a   1.000
_cell.length_b   1.000
_cell.length_c   1.000
_cell.angle_alpha   90.00
_cell.angle_beta   90.00
_cell.angle_gamma   90.00
#
_symmetry.space_group_name_H-M   'P 1'
#
loop_
_entity.id
_entity.type
_entity.pdbx_description
1 polymer ?
#
loop_
_entity_poly.entity_id
_entity_poly.type
_entity_poly.pdbx_seq_one_letter_code
_entity_poly.pdbx_strand_id
1 'polypeptide(L)'
;NEEIENLKRKYEDLTSKLERQLAKNDKTLQKLEETQNTMRDILVNYKRDTLLQHKARSTVIQTDLAKLSEIKQKSEKERNAYLSAILQIDGQIRELERQLRELGKVSAIQNGRVNVAHAKRKRVLDQELEHVLEKAEMKRDGLAKIEEKISQIGDEANENENELKRLESQLVEILIEQQKKLLGILVAKTEA
;
A
#
# COMPACT_ATOMS: atom_id res chain seq x y z
N ASN A 1 20.37 65.90 58.84
CA ASN A 1 19.51 66.26 57.70
C ASN A 1 20.15 65.89 56.35
N GLU A 2 21.39 66.30 56.06
CA GLU A 2 22.09 65.90 54.81
C GLU A 2 22.27 64.38 54.61
N GLU A 3 22.61 63.63 55.66
CA GLU A 3 22.79 62.18 55.55
C GLU A 3 21.50 61.44 55.17
N ILE A 4 20.36 61.92 55.69
CA ILE A 4 19.03 61.38 55.39
C ILE A 4 18.63 61.72 53.95
N GLU A 5 18.96 62.92 53.45
CA GLU A 5 18.76 63.29 52.04
C GLU A 5 19.66 62.47 51.10
N ASN A 6 20.92 62.24 51.45
CA ASN A 6 21.82 61.40 50.66
C ASN A 6 21.37 59.94 50.60
N LEU A 7 20.86 59.40 51.72
CA LEU A 7 20.24 58.07 51.75
C LEU A 7 18.98 58.02 50.87
N LYS A 8 18.10 59.02 50.95
CA LYS A 8 16.91 59.11 50.08
C LYS A 8 17.28 59.13 48.60
N ARG A 9 18.25 59.95 48.19
CA ARG A 9 18.74 60.00 46.80
C ARG A 9 19.30 58.65 46.32
N LYS A 10 20.04 57.93 47.18
CA LYS A 10 20.55 56.58 46.86
C LYS A 10 19.41 55.57 46.70
N TYR A 11 18.40 55.63 47.56
CA TYR A 11 17.20 54.79 47.43
C TYR A 11 16.41 55.12 46.16
N GLU A 12 16.21 56.39 45.83
CA GLU A 12 15.53 56.82 44.60
C GLU A 12 16.28 56.38 43.33
N ASP A 13 17.60 56.48 43.31
CA ASP A 13 18.43 56.01 42.18
C ASP A 13 18.41 54.48 42.05
N LEU A 14 18.37 53.74 43.18
CA LEU A 14 18.23 52.30 43.17
C LEU A 14 16.84 51.85 42.68
N THR A 15 15.77 52.49 43.16
CA THR A 15 14.40 52.21 42.71
C THR A 15 14.27 52.49 41.21
N SER A 16 14.79 53.62 40.73
CA SER A 16 14.78 53.97 39.30
C SER A 16 15.54 52.95 38.45
N LYS A 17 16.65 52.39 38.95
CA LYS A 17 17.39 51.33 38.26
C LYS A 17 16.61 50.02 38.21
N LEU A 18 15.98 49.63 39.32
CA LEU A 18 15.16 48.43 39.41
C LEU A 18 13.93 48.53 38.51
N GLU A 19 13.26 49.69 38.46
CA GLU A 19 12.13 49.94 37.55
C GLU A 19 12.55 49.85 36.08
N ARG A 20 13.72 50.38 35.71
CA ARG A 20 14.26 50.23 34.35
C ARG A 20 14.60 48.78 34.02
N GLN A 21 15.11 48.01 34.98
CA GLN A 21 15.38 46.58 34.81
C GLN A 21 14.09 45.78 34.66
N LEU A 22 13.08 46.04 35.50
CA LEU A 22 11.74 45.44 35.39
C LEU A 22 11.13 45.74 34.02
N ALA A 23 11.11 47.01 33.59
CA ALA A 23 10.59 47.38 32.28
C ALA A 23 11.35 46.71 31.10
N LYS A 24 12.65 46.47 31.25
CA LYS A 24 13.45 45.75 30.25
C LYS A 24 13.13 44.25 30.25
N ASN A 25 12.97 43.66 31.43
CA ASN A 25 12.61 42.26 31.59
C ASN A 25 11.20 42.00 31.04
N ASP A 26 10.22 42.85 31.36
CA ASP A 26 8.84 42.74 30.86
C ASP A 26 8.78 42.80 29.33
N LYS A 27 9.53 43.72 28.72
CA LYS A 27 9.67 43.79 27.25
C LYS A 27 10.29 42.52 26.66
N THR A 28 11.25 41.92 27.37
CA THR A 28 11.90 40.68 26.94
C THR A 28 10.93 39.50 27.06
N LEU A 29 10.14 39.46 28.13
CA LEU A 29 9.13 38.45 28.40
C LEU A 29 8.02 38.48 27.36
N GLN A 30 7.48 39.66 27.05
CA GLN A 30 6.48 39.84 25.99
C GLN A 30 6.97 39.34 24.63
N LYS A 31 8.19 39.72 24.22
CA LYS A 31 8.79 39.23 22.97
C LYS A 31 8.91 37.70 22.97
N LEU A 32 9.23 37.11 24.11
CA LEU A 32 9.41 35.67 24.25
C LEU A 32 8.06 34.94 24.15
N GLU A 33 7.00 35.49 24.74
CA GLU A 33 5.63 34.99 24.62
C GLU A 33 5.09 35.10 23.19
N GLU A 34 5.27 36.25 22.52
CA GLU A 34 4.90 36.43 21.11
C GLU A 34 5.60 35.41 20.21
N THR A 35 6.89 35.19 20.46
CA THR A 35 7.70 34.21 19.74
C THR A 35 7.19 32.80 19.97
N GLN A 36 6.91 32.44 21.23
CA GLN A 36 6.39 31.12 21.61
C GLN A 36 5.02 30.86 20.96
N ASN A 37 4.15 31.87 20.94
CA ASN A 37 2.84 31.78 20.30
C ASN A 37 2.97 31.58 18.79
N THR A 38 3.87 32.32 18.14
CA THR A 38 4.14 32.19 16.70
C THR A 38 4.71 30.80 16.36
N MET A 39 5.64 30.29 17.16
CA MET A 39 6.17 28.93 16.99
C MET A 39 5.08 27.88 17.15
N ARG A 40 4.23 28.02 18.17
CA ARG A 40 3.11 27.10 18.43
C ARG A 40 2.12 27.09 17.27
N ASP A 41 1.80 28.26 16.72
CA ASP A 41 0.91 28.37 15.57
C ASP A 41 1.48 27.66 14.34
N ILE A 42 2.76 27.87 14.02
CA ILE A 42 3.43 27.18 12.91
C ILE A 42 3.48 25.67 13.13
N LEU A 43 3.75 25.20 14.35
CA LEU A 43 3.79 23.77 14.66
C LEU A 43 2.43 23.08 14.47
N VAL A 44 1.33 23.76 14.78
CA VAL A 44 -0.01 23.15 14.82
C VAL A 44 -0.81 23.39 13.54
N ASN A 45 -0.67 24.57 12.93
CA ASN A 45 -1.57 25.01 11.86
C ASN A 45 -0.91 25.07 10.48
N TYR A 46 0.41 24.93 10.38
CA TYR A 46 1.09 24.99 9.09
C TYR A 46 0.62 23.88 8.14
N LYS A 47 -0.05 24.28 7.05
CA LYS A 47 -0.63 23.38 6.03
C LYS A 47 -1.50 22.26 6.61
N ARG A 48 -2.17 22.51 7.74
CA ARG A 48 -3.01 21.52 8.44
C ARG A 48 -4.05 20.87 7.54
N ASP A 49 -4.74 21.65 6.71
CA ASP A 49 -5.77 21.12 5.80
C ASP A 49 -5.19 20.15 4.77
N THR A 50 -4.02 20.48 4.21
CA THR A 50 -3.29 19.61 3.28
C THR A 50 -2.86 18.31 3.96
N LEU A 51 -2.35 18.39 5.20
CA LEU A 51 -1.97 17.21 5.99
C LEU A 51 -3.18 16.31 6.30
N LEU A 52 -4.33 16.91 6.62
CA LEU A 52 -5.58 16.17 6.83
C LEU A 52 -6.05 15.47 5.55
N GLN A 53 -5.97 16.15 4.40
CA GLN A 53 -6.28 15.56 3.10
C GLN A 53 -5.35 14.40 2.75
N HIS A 54 -4.03 14.57 2.93
CA HIS A 54 -3.06 13.50 2.71
C HIS A 54 -3.31 12.31 3.63
N LYS A 55 -3.63 12.55 4.91
CA LYS A 55 -3.99 11.48 5.86
C LYS A 55 -5.23 10.71 5.39
N ALA A 56 -6.31 11.42 5.05
CA ALA A 56 -7.54 10.79 4.58
C ALA A 56 -7.27 9.94 3.32
N ARG A 57 -6.53 10.49 2.35
CA ARG A 57 -6.17 9.79 1.12
C ARG A 57 -5.27 8.58 1.37
N SER A 58 -4.27 8.70 2.23
CA SER A 58 -3.39 7.60 2.61
C SER A 58 -4.17 6.47 3.28
N THR A 59 -5.12 6.77 4.16
CA THR A 59 -6.00 5.76 4.78
C THR A 59 -6.86 5.02 3.74
N VAL A 60 -7.41 5.73 2.75
CA VAL A 60 -8.16 5.10 1.65
C VAL A 60 -7.26 4.15 0.88
N ILE A 61 -6.08 4.61 0.44
CA ILE A 61 -5.15 3.79 -0.33
C ILE A 61 -4.67 2.56 0.46
N GLN A 62 -4.37 2.71 1.75
CA GLN A 62 -4.00 1.59 2.62
C GLN A 62 -5.13 0.57 2.75
N THR A 63 -6.38 1.03 2.83
CA THR A 63 -7.56 0.16 2.86
C THR A 63 -7.72 -0.59 1.55
N ASP A 64 -7.50 0.09 0.42
CA ASP A 64 -7.62 -0.52 -0.91
C ASP A 64 -6.48 -1.52 -1.17
N LEU A 65 -5.24 -1.23 -0.75
CA LEU A 65 -4.13 -2.18 -0.78
C LEU A 65 -4.43 -3.45 0.04
N ALA A 66 -5.06 -3.31 1.21
CA ALA A 66 -5.47 -4.45 2.02
C ALA A 66 -6.51 -5.32 1.28
N LYS A 67 -7.50 -4.71 0.64
CA LYS A 67 -8.49 -5.42 -0.18
C LYS A 67 -7.84 -6.10 -1.38
N LEU A 68 -6.96 -5.41 -2.11
CA LEU A 68 -6.25 -5.97 -3.26
C LEU A 68 -5.40 -7.17 -2.85
N SER A 69 -4.74 -7.10 -1.69
CA SER A 69 -3.99 -8.22 -1.12
C SER A 69 -4.88 -9.44 -0.86
N GLU A 70 -6.06 -9.24 -0.26
CA GLU A 70 -7.02 -10.31 0.00
C GLU A 70 -7.56 -10.93 -1.31
N ILE A 71 -7.92 -10.10 -2.29
CA ILE A 71 -8.42 -10.53 -3.59
C ILE A 71 -7.31 -11.30 -4.35
N LYS A 72 -6.07 -10.84 -4.29
CA LYS A 72 -4.91 -11.53 -4.87
C LYS A 72 -4.74 -12.90 -4.25
N GLN A 73 -4.74 -12.99 -2.92
CA GLN A 73 -4.61 -14.27 -2.20
C GLN A 73 -5.73 -15.25 -2.58
N LYS A 74 -6.98 -14.76 -2.70
CA LYS A 74 -8.10 -15.57 -3.15
C LYS A 74 -7.91 -16.05 -4.60
N SER A 75 -7.49 -15.17 -5.49
CA SER A 75 -7.25 -15.50 -6.91
C SER A 75 -6.08 -16.48 -7.06
N GLU A 76 -5.04 -16.40 -6.25
CA GLU A 76 -3.93 -17.36 -6.22
C GLU A 76 -4.37 -18.75 -5.73
N LYS A 77 -5.27 -18.82 -4.74
CA LYS A 77 -5.89 -20.09 -4.31
C LYS A 77 -6.71 -20.70 -5.45
N GLU A 78 -7.50 -19.90 -6.16
CA GLU A 78 -8.25 -20.35 -7.33
C GLU A 78 -7.31 -20.84 -8.44
N ARG A 79 -6.24 -20.09 -8.77
CA ARG A 79 -5.20 -20.50 -9.73
C ARG A 79 -4.63 -21.87 -9.39
N ASN A 80 -4.25 -22.09 -8.13
CA ASN A 80 -3.69 -23.37 -7.69
C ASN A 80 -4.71 -24.52 -7.80
N ALA A 81 -6.00 -24.24 -7.57
CA ALA A 81 -7.07 -25.22 -7.79
C ALA A 81 -7.24 -25.57 -9.28
N TYR A 82 -7.15 -24.60 -10.18
CA TYR A 82 -7.15 -24.85 -11.64
C TYR A 82 -5.95 -25.69 -12.07
N LEU A 83 -4.74 -25.37 -11.59
CA LEU A 83 -3.54 -26.15 -11.87
C LEU A 83 -3.68 -27.60 -11.41
N SER A 84 -4.19 -27.83 -10.19
CA SER A 84 -4.43 -29.17 -9.68
C SER A 84 -5.47 -29.94 -10.53
N ALA A 85 -6.55 -29.27 -10.93
CA ALA A 85 -7.57 -29.87 -11.78
C ALA A 85 -7.04 -30.23 -13.17
N ILE A 86 -6.21 -29.37 -13.77
CA ILE A 86 -5.56 -29.63 -15.07
C ILE A 86 -4.64 -30.85 -14.96
N LEU A 87 -3.83 -30.95 -13.90
CA LEU A 87 -2.97 -32.12 -13.67
C LEU A 87 -3.76 -33.43 -13.55
N GLN A 88 -4.90 -33.40 -12.86
CA GLN A 88 -5.79 -34.56 -12.78
C GLN A 88 -6.38 -34.95 -14.14
N ILE A 89 -6.82 -33.95 -14.92
CA ILE A 89 -7.37 -34.16 -16.26
C ILE A 89 -6.28 -34.70 -17.21
N ASP A 90 -5.07 -34.16 -17.19
CA ASP A 90 -3.93 -34.64 -17.98
C ASP A 90 -3.58 -36.10 -17.61
N GLY A 91 -3.72 -36.48 -16.34
CA GLY A 91 -3.61 -37.87 -15.89
C GLY A 91 -4.68 -38.79 -16.49
N GLN A 92 -5.93 -38.32 -16.55
CA GLN A 92 -7.04 -39.05 -17.19
C GLN A 92 -6.82 -39.20 -18.69
N ILE A 93 -6.38 -38.14 -19.38
CA ILE A 93 -6.03 -38.15 -20.82
C ILE A 93 -4.98 -39.22 -21.09
N ARG A 94 -3.87 -39.24 -20.33
CA ARG A 94 -2.80 -40.24 -20.51
C ARG A 94 -3.29 -41.68 -20.34
N GLU A 95 -4.18 -41.92 -19.38
CA GLU A 95 -4.75 -43.24 -19.16
C GLU A 95 -5.70 -43.65 -20.30
N LEU A 96 -6.56 -42.75 -20.78
CA LEU A 96 -7.43 -43.00 -21.94
C LEU A 96 -6.62 -43.26 -23.21
N GLU A 97 -5.59 -42.46 -23.47
CA GLU A 97 -4.66 -42.68 -24.59
C GLU A 97 -3.92 -44.03 -24.48
N ARG A 98 -3.56 -44.45 -23.26
CA ARG A 98 -2.95 -45.76 -23.02
C ARG A 98 -3.95 -46.87 -23.36
N GLN A 99 -5.19 -46.78 -22.89
CA GLN A 99 -6.24 -47.76 -23.19
C GLN A 99 -6.56 -47.83 -24.69
N LEU A 100 -6.64 -46.69 -25.37
CA LEU A 100 -6.83 -46.62 -26.82
C LEU A 100 -5.67 -47.23 -27.59
N ARG A 101 -4.42 -46.97 -27.16
CA ARG A 101 -3.23 -47.61 -27.74
C ARG A 101 -3.25 -49.13 -27.57
N GLU A 102 -3.57 -49.63 -26.39
CA GLU A 102 -3.68 -51.08 -26.15
C GLU A 102 -4.80 -51.71 -26.97
N LEU A 103 -5.97 -51.06 -27.06
CA LEU A 103 -7.07 -51.50 -27.93
C LEU A 103 -6.67 -51.47 -29.41
N GLY A 104 -5.86 -50.50 -29.83
CA GLY A 104 -5.34 -50.38 -31.19
C GLY A 104 -4.35 -51.47 -31.60
N LYS A 105 -3.63 -52.07 -30.63
CA LYS A 105 -2.76 -53.23 -30.88
C LYS A 105 -3.55 -54.51 -31.18
N VAL A 106 -4.80 -54.59 -30.72
CA VAL A 106 -5.70 -55.71 -31.00
C VAL A 106 -6.48 -55.41 -32.27
N SER A 107 -6.29 -56.21 -33.32
CA SER A 107 -6.97 -55.99 -34.59
C SER A 107 -8.49 -56.15 -34.44
N ALA A 108 -9.25 -55.17 -34.95
CA ALA A 108 -10.71 -55.20 -34.98
C ALA A 108 -11.26 -56.29 -35.94
N ILE A 109 -10.40 -56.89 -36.76
CA ILE A 109 -10.70 -57.97 -37.70
C ILE A 109 -9.98 -59.22 -37.21
N GLN A 110 -10.73 -60.18 -36.68
CA GLN A 110 -10.26 -61.53 -36.40
C GLN A 110 -10.99 -62.50 -37.33
N ASN A 111 -10.23 -63.30 -38.10
CA ASN A 111 -10.75 -64.33 -38.99
C ASN A 111 -11.83 -63.84 -39.98
N GLY A 112 -11.66 -62.64 -40.55
CA GLY A 112 -12.58 -62.07 -41.54
C GLY A 112 -13.92 -61.59 -40.98
N ARG A 113 -14.12 -61.63 -39.65
CA ARG A 113 -15.29 -61.07 -38.97
C ARG A 113 -14.89 -59.81 -38.21
N VAL A 114 -15.69 -58.76 -38.35
CA VAL A 114 -15.52 -57.52 -37.59
C VAL A 114 -15.99 -57.74 -36.16
N ASN A 115 -15.12 -57.49 -35.19
CA ASN A 115 -15.49 -57.52 -33.78
C ASN A 115 -16.24 -56.23 -33.42
N VAL A 116 -17.57 -56.27 -33.54
CA VAL A 116 -18.46 -55.13 -33.26
C VAL A 116 -18.31 -54.61 -31.83
N ALA A 117 -18.02 -55.48 -30.86
CA ALA A 117 -17.81 -55.07 -29.47
C ALA A 117 -16.51 -54.27 -29.29
N HIS A 118 -15.43 -54.66 -29.99
CA HIS A 118 -14.17 -53.93 -30.02
C HIS A 118 -14.34 -52.55 -30.67
N ALA A 119 -15.00 -52.49 -31.82
CA ALA A 119 -15.30 -51.23 -32.51
C ALA A 119 -16.17 -50.28 -31.65
N LYS A 120 -17.19 -50.81 -30.97
CA LYS A 120 -18.03 -50.03 -30.05
C LYS A 120 -17.22 -49.50 -28.86
N ARG A 121 -16.37 -50.33 -28.25
CA ARG A 121 -15.55 -49.94 -27.10
C ARG A 121 -14.52 -48.87 -27.47
N LYS A 122 -13.88 -49.00 -28.64
CA LYS A 122 -12.97 -47.98 -29.18
C LYS A 122 -13.69 -46.64 -29.37
N ARG A 123 -14.87 -46.66 -30.02
CA ARG A 123 -15.67 -45.45 -30.22
C ARG A 123 -16.07 -44.75 -28.92
N VAL A 124 -16.43 -45.51 -27.88
CA VAL A 124 -16.76 -44.93 -26.57
C VAL A 124 -15.55 -44.26 -25.94
N LEU A 125 -14.38 -44.92 -25.96
CA LEU A 125 -13.15 -44.34 -25.43
C LEU A 125 -12.67 -43.11 -26.22
N ASP A 126 -12.86 -43.09 -27.54
CA ASP A 126 -12.57 -41.91 -28.37
C ASP A 126 -13.47 -40.73 -27.95
N GLN A 127 -14.76 -40.97 -27.71
CA GLN A 127 -15.71 -39.94 -27.23
C GLN A 127 -15.39 -39.46 -25.81
N GLU A 128 -15.00 -40.38 -24.92
CA GLU A 128 -14.57 -40.03 -23.56
C GLU A 128 -13.29 -39.19 -23.59
N LEU A 129 -12.33 -39.52 -24.46
CA LEU A 129 -11.10 -38.74 -24.64
C LEU A 129 -11.41 -37.33 -25.15
N GLU A 130 -12.25 -37.21 -26.17
CA GLU A 130 -12.68 -35.91 -26.71
C GLU A 130 -13.32 -35.04 -25.63
N HIS A 131 -14.24 -35.62 -24.85
CA HIS A 131 -14.89 -34.90 -23.74
C HIS A 131 -13.89 -34.44 -22.66
N VAL A 132 -12.91 -35.27 -22.31
CA VAL A 132 -11.88 -34.92 -21.32
C VAL A 132 -10.93 -33.84 -21.86
N LEU A 133 -10.62 -33.86 -23.16
CA LEU A 133 -9.83 -32.82 -23.82
C LEU A 133 -10.53 -31.47 -23.82
N GLU A 134 -11.82 -31.42 -24.18
CA GLU A 134 -12.63 -30.20 -24.08
C GLU A 134 -12.62 -29.63 -22.66
N LYS A 135 -12.79 -30.49 -21.65
CA LYS A 135 -12.72 -30.10 -20.25
C LYS A 135 -11.34 -29.55 -19.86
N ALA A 136 -10.26 -30.11 -20.42
CA ALA A 136 -8.90 -29.61 -20.20
C ALA A 136 -8.73 -28.20 -20.77
N GLU A 137 -9.20 -27.96 -21.99
CA GLU A 137 -9.16 -26.65 -22.64
C GLU A 137 -9.96 -25.62 -21.84
N MET A 138 -11.20 -25.93 -21.44
CA MET A 138 -12.00 -25.05 -20.59
C MET A 138 -11.29 -24.66 -19.27
N LYS A 139 -10.54 -25.60 -18.68
CA LYS A 139 -9.77 -25.33 -17.46
C LYS A 139 -8.53 -24.48 -17.73
N ARG A 140 -7.84 -24.67 -18.86
CA ARG A 140 -6.71 -23.83 -19.28
C ARG A 140 -7.15 -22.40 -19.58
N ASP A 141 -8.29 -22.21 -20.24
CA ASP A 141 -8.88 -20.89 -20.47
C ASP A 141 -9.26 -20.20 -19.15
N GLY A 142 -9.85 -20.95 -18.22
CA GLY A 142 -10.14 -20.44 -16.88
C GLY A 142 -8.89 -20.03 -16.10
N LEU A 143 -7.81 -20.80 -16.21
CA LEU A 143 -6.51 -20.49 -15.63
C LEU A 143 -5.94 -19.19 -16.20
N ALA A 144 -5.92 -19.04 -17.53
CA ALA A 144 -5.40 -17.86 -18.20
C ALA A 144 -6.13 -16.57 -17.74
N LYS A 145 -7.47 -16.63 -17.60
CA LYS A 145 -8.27 -15.51 -17.09
C LYS A 145 -7.92 -15.14 -15.65
N ILE A 146 -7.63 -16.12 -14.80
CA ILE A 146 -7.23 -15.87 -13.41
C ILE A 146 -5.82 -15.28 -13.34
N GLU A 147 -4.91 -15.77 -14.18
CA GLU A 147 -3.55 -15.21 -14.26
C GLU A 147 -3.56 -13.76 -14.72
N GLU A 148 -4.37 -13.44 -15.74
CA GLU A 148 -4.60 -12.06 -16.18
C GLU A 148 -5.14 -11.19 -15.03
N LYS A 149 -6.15 -11.67 -14.31
CA LYS A 149 -6.70 -10.97 -13.14
C LYS A 149 -5.66 -10.74 -12.04
N ILE A 150 -4.81 -11.73 -11.75
CA ILE A 150 -3.72 -11.59 -10.77
C ILE A 150 -2.72 -10.52 -11.23
N SER A 151 -2.41 -10.48 -12.53
CA SER A 151 -1.54 -9.44 -13.10
C SER A 151 -2.14 -8.06 -12.91
N GLN A 152 -3.41 -7.86 -13.28
CA GLN A 152 -4.12 -6.58 -13.13
C GLN A 152 -4.15 -6.10 -11.68
N ILE A 153 -4.41 -7.00 -10.71
CA ILE A 153 -4.36 -6.67 -9.28
C ILE A 153 -2.95 -6.25 -8.86
N GLY A 154 -1.92 -6.89 -9.42
CA GLY A 154 -0.52 -6.52 -9.18
C GLY A 154 -0.20 -5.11 -9.68
N ASP A 155 -0.67 -4.77 -10.89
CA ASP A 155 -0.48 -3.44 -11.48
C ASP A 155 -1.20 -2.36 -10.65
N GLU A 156 -2.46 -2.59 -10.26
CA GLU A 156 -3.22 -1.67 -9.41
C GLU A 156 -2.58 -1.48 -8.02
N ALA A 157 -2.05 -2.56 -7.43
CA ALA A 157 -1.32 -2.46 -6.17
C ALA A 157 -0.06 -1.61 -6.30
N ASN A 158 0.71 -1.78 -7.38
CA ASN A 158 1.92 -0.99 -7.66
C ASN A 158 1.58 0.50 -7.86
N GLU A 159 0.50 0.82 -8.57
CA GLU A 159 0.02 2.20 -8.73
C GLU A 159 -0.33 2.84 -7.39
N ASN A 160 -1.07 2.12 -6.54
CA ASN A 160 -1.42 2.57 -5.19
C ASN A 160 -0.20 2.78 -4.30
N GLU A 161 0.80 1.88 -4.35
CA GLU A 161 2.06 2.06 -3.63
C GLU A 161 2.85 3.29 -4.11
N ASN A 162 2.88 3.54 -5.42
CA ASN A 162 3.53 4.71 -5.99
C ASN A 162 2.84 6.01 -5.55
N GLU A 163 1.51 6.01 -5.47
CA GLU A 163 0.76 7.16 -4.97
C GLU A 163 1.04 7.40 -3.48
N LEU A 164 1.16 6.34 -2.65
CA LEU A 164 1.59 6.49 -1.25
C LEU A 164 2.98 7.13 -1.14
N LYS A 165 3.97 6.65 -1.92
CA LYS A 165 5.32 7.24 -1.95
C LYS A 165 5.31 8.72 -2.34
N ARG A 166 4.39 9.10 -3.25
CA ARG A 166 4.22 10.51 -3.64
C ARG A 166 3.66 11.35 -2.50
N LEU A 167 2.63 10.85 -1.81
CA LEU A 167 2.05 11.53 -0.64
C LEU A 167 3.07 11.66 0.50
N GLU A 168 3.90 10.64 0.71
CA GLU A 168 5.00 10.66 1.69
C GLU A 168 6.05 11.72 1.33
N SER A 169 6.46 11.79 0.07
CA SER A 169 7.39 12.82 -0.42
C SER A 169 6.84 14.24 -0.17
N GLN A 170 5.56 14.45 -0.48
CA GLN A 170 4.88 15.73 -0.24
C GLN A 170 4.80 16.07 1.26
N LEU A 171 4.55 15.07 2.12
CA LEU A 171 4.58 15.26 3.57
C LEU A 171 5.97 15.70 4.05
N VAL A 172 7.03 15.07 3.55
CA VAL A 172 8.42 15.44 3.89
C VAL A 172 8.72 16.88 3.47
N GLU A 173 8.30 17.30 2.27
CA GLU A 173 8.45 18.69 1.82
C GLU A 173 7.76 19.68 2.77
N ILE A 174 6.51 19.39 3.16
CA ILE A 174 5.76 20.22 4.11
C ILE A 174 6.49 20.31 5.46
N LEU A 175 7.02 19.20 5.97
CA LEU A 175 7.76 19.17 7.22
C LEU A 175 9.06 19.97 7.14
N ILE A 176 9.79 19.89 6.02
CA ILE A 176 11.01 20.69 5.80
C ILE A 176 10.67 22.18 5.75
N GLU A 177 9.60 22.57 5.05
CA GLU A 177 9.17 23.97 5.01
C GLU A 177 8.75 24.48 6.40
N GLN A 178 8.06 23.66 7.18
CA GLN A 178 7.68 23.97 8.57
C GLN A 178 8.94 24.19 9.44
N GLN A 179 9.92 23.30 9.33
CA GLN A 179 11.20 23.41 10.05
C GLN A 179 11.96 24.67 9.65
N LYS A 180 12.05 24.99 8.35
CA LYS A 180 12.68 26.23 7.87
C LYS A 180 12.03 27.47 8.46
N LYS A 181 10.69 27.51 8.54
CA LYS A 181 9.97 28.63 9.16
C LYS A 181 10.27 28.76 10.66
N LEU A 182 10.29 27.63 11.38
CA LEU A 182 10.64 27.63 12.82
C LEU A 182 12.07 28.08 13.06
N LEU A 183 13.02 27.60 12.27
CA LEU A 183 14.42 28.03 12.33
C LEU A 183 14.56 29.52 12.02
N GLY A 184 13.82 30.04 11.03
CA GLY A 184 13.81 31.48 10.74
C GLY A 184 13.42 32.34 11.96
N ILE A 185 12.44 31.89 12.74
CA ILE A 185 12.03 32.57 13.98
C ILE A 185 13.10 32.44 15.07
N LEU A 186 13.73 31.27 15.20
CA LEU A 186 14.81 31.06 16.17
C LEU A 186 16.05 31.88 15.84
N VAL A 187 16.44 31.97 14.57
CA VAL A 187 17.62 32.70 14.10
C VAL A 187 17.42 34.20 14.25
N ALA A 188 16.24 34.73 13.89
CA ALA A 188 15.88 36.13 14.09
C ALA A 188 15.95 36.56 15.57
N LYS A 189 15.85 35.61 16.51
CA LYS A 189 16.02 35.86 17.95
C LYS A 189 17.47 35.86 18.40
N THR A 190 18.36 35.10 17.77
CA THR A 190 19.81 35.13 18.08
C THR A 190 20.50 36.40 17.60
N GLU A 191 19.94 37.10 16.61
CA GLU A 191 20.50 38.33 16.04
C GLU A 191 19.88 39.62 16.62
N ALA A 192 18.85 39.52 17.47
CA ALA A 192 18.11 40.64 18.08
C ALA A 192 18.32 40.76 19.59
#